data_AF-A0A969BKW3-F1
#
_entry.id   AF-A0A969BKW3-F1
#
_cell.length_a   1.000
_cell.length_b   1.000
_cell.length_c   1.000
_cell.angle_alpha   90.00
_cell.angle_beta   90.00
_cell.angle_gamma   90.00
#
_symmetry.space_group_name_H-M   'P 1'
#
loop_
_entity.id
_entity.type
_entity.pdbx_description
1 polymer ?
#
loop_
_entity_poly.entity_id
_entity_poly.type
_entity_poly.pdbx_seq_one_letter_code
_entity_poly.pdbx_strand_id
1 'polypeptide(L)' 'MKAAYGIGGLVVLFGICYAMSSSEVTATQAALGITEGSAKFIGAGLLMLYVVMILAIIGLVYSEINKAIK' A
#
# COMPACT_ATOMS: atom_id res chain seq x y z
N MET A 1 20.38 12.65 1.62
CA MET A 1 20.22 11.80 0.41
C MET A 1 19.47 10.49 0.66
N LYS A 2 19.66 9.76 1.78
CA LYS A 2 18.94 8.50 2.07
C LYS A 2 17.40 8.62 2.09
N ALA A 3 16.85 9.72 2.61
CA ALA A 3 15.40 9.94 2.65
C ALA A 3 14.77 10.11 1.25
N ALA A 4 15.50 10.66 0.27
CA ALA A 4 14.98 10.86 -1.09
C ALA A 4 14.75 9.53 -1.82
N TYR A 5 15.60 8.54 -1.59
CA TYR A 5 15.43 7.19 -2.14
C TYR A 5 14.22 6.47 -1.52
N GLY A 6 13.97 6.66 -0.22
CA GLY A 6 12.78 6.13 0.44
C GLY A 6 11.50 6.73 -0.10
N ILE A 7 11.47 8.05 -0.29
CA ILE A 7 10.32 8.76 -0.87
C ILE A 7 10.08 8.33 -2.32
N GLY A 8 11.14 8.24 -3.13
CA GLY A 8 11.05 7.79 -4.52
C GLY A 8 10.48 6.37 -4.64
N GLY A 9 10.94 5.44 -3.79
CA GLY A 9 10.39 4.09 -3.73
C GLY A 9 8.91 4.05 -3.33
N LEU A 10 8.51 4.89 -2.37
CA LEU A 10 7.12 4.98 -1.93
C LEU A 10 6.18 5.47 -3.04
N VAL A 11 6.62 6.46 -3.83
CA VAL A 11 5.85 7.00 -4.95
C VAL A 11 5.66 5.95 -6.05
N VAL A 12 6.72 5.19 -6.38
CA VAL A 12 6.62 4.10 -7.35
C VAL A 12 5.66 3.02 -6.86
N LEU A 13 5.78 2.64 -5.58
CA LEU A 13 4.90 1.64 -4.97
C LEU A 13 3.44 2.10 -4.98
N PHE A 14 3.17 3.36 -4.63
CA PHE A 14 1.84 3.93 -4.69
C PHE A 14 1.28 3.92 -6.12
N GLY A 15 2.10 4.25 -7.12
CA GLY A 15 1.71 4.18 -8.53
C GLY A 15 1.30 2.76 -8.95
N ILE A 16 2.03 1.74 -8.51
CA ILE A 16 1.70 0.32 -8.76
C ILE A 16 0.38 -0.05 -8.07
N CYS A 17 0.23 0.28 -6.78
CA CYS A 17 -1.00 -0.01 -6.04
C CYS A 17 -2.22 0.72 -6.63
N TYR A 18 -2.04 1.94 -7.12
CA TYR A 18 -3.09 2.70 -7.80
C TYR A 18 -3.46 2.12 -9.17
N ALA A 19 -2.48 1.63 -9.93
CA ALA A 19 -2.73 0.92 -11.18
C ALA A 19 -3.46 -0.41 -10.97
N MET A 20 -3.13 -1.12 -9.88
CA MET A 20 -3.78 -2.39 -9.51
C MET A 20 -5.14 -2.22 -8.82
N SER A 21 -5.43 -1.04 -8.27
CA SER A 21 -6.70 -0.77 -7.61
C SER A 21 -7.84 -0.81 -8.61
N SER A 22 -8.83 -1.66 -8.34
CA SER A 22 -10.09 -1.67 -9.09
C SER A 22 -10.87 -0.39 -8.85
N SER A 23 -11.58 0.07 -9.88
CA SER A 23 -12.54 1.18 -9.79
C SER A 23 -13.97 0.69 -9.60
N GLU A 24 -14.16 -0.60 -9.34
CA GLU A 24 -15.47 -1.18 -9.15
C GLU A 24 -16.16 -0.61 -7.92
N VAL A 25 -17.34 -0.02 -8.16
CA VAL A 25 -18.22 0.51 -7.13
C VAL A 25 -19.38 -0.47 -7.00
N THR A 26 -19.49 -1.15 -5.85
CA THR A 26 -20.67 -1.97 -5.57
C THR A 26 -21.92 -1.10 -5.42
N ALA A 27 -23.10 -1.66 -5.68
CA ALA A 27 -24.38 -0.95 -5.58
C ALA A 27 -24.58 -0.23 -4.23
N THR A 28 -24.09 -0.83 -3.14
CA THR A 28 -24.09 -0.23 -1.79
C THR A 28 -23.16 0.98 -1.70
N GLN A 29 -21.99 0.95 -2.34
CA GLN A 29 -21.04 2.07 -2.37
C GLN A 29 -21.56 3.22 -3.25
N ALA A 30 -22.19 2.90 -4.37
CA ALA A 30 -22.84 3.88 -5.23
C ALA A 30 -24.01 4.58 -4.51
N ALA A 31 -24.80 3.83 -3.72
CA ALA A 31 -25.87 4.38 -2.89
C ALA A 31 -25.36 5.32 -1.77
N LEU A 32 -24.10 5.17 -1.35
CA LEU A 32 -23.41 6.06 -0.40
C LEU A 32 -22.75 7.28 -1.09
N GLY A 33 -22.94 7.45 -2.40
CA GLY A 33 -22.34 8.54 -3.17
C GLY A 33 -20.85 8.35 -3.46
N ILE A 34 -20.31 7.14 -3.27
CA ILE A 34 -18.92 6.82 -3.62
C ILE A 34 -18.82 6.72 -5.14
N THR A 35 -18.02 7.60 -5.72
CA THR A 35 -17.69 7.59 -7.15
C THR A 35 -16.53 6.64 -7.42
N GLU A 36 -16.41 6.18 -8.67
CA GLU A 36 -15.34 5.29 -9.14
C GLU A 36 -13.93 5.82 -8.81
N GLY A 37 -13.72 7.13 -8.93
CA GLY A 37 -12.46 7.78 -8.58
C GLY A 37 -12.11 7.67 -7.10
N SER A 38 -13.11 7.89 -6.23
CA SER A 38 -12.94 7.77 -4.78
C SER A 38 -12.71 6.33 -4.35
N ALA A 39 -13.46 5.38 -4.93
CA ALA A 39 -13.27 3.95 -4.69
C ALA A 39 -11.87 3.48 -5.07
N LYS A 40 -11.38 3.90 -6.24
CA LYS A 40 -10.03 3.57 -6.71
C LYS A 40 -8.94 4.18 -5.82
N PHE A 41 -9.15 5.40 -5.32
CA PHE A 41 -8.18 6.04 -4.42
C PHE A 41 -8.08 5.32 -3.07
N ILE A 42 -9.24 4.95 -2.51
CA ILE A 42 -9.32 4.19 -1.25
C ILE A 42 -8.70 2.79 -1.42
N GLY A 43 -9.03 2.10 -2.52
CA GLY A 43 -8.48 0.79 -2.85
C GLY A 43 -6.97 0.80 -3.00
N ALA A 44 -6.43 1.82 -3.67
CA ALA A 44 -4.99 2.02 -3.80
C ALA A 44 -4.30 2.22 -2.44
N GLY A 45 -4.89 3.02 -1.56
CA GLY A 45 -4.39 3.26 -0.21
C GLY A 45 -4.40 2.00 0.66
N LEU A 46 -5.48 1.20 0.59
CA LEU A 46 -5.58 -0.08 1.29
C LEU A 46 -4.56 -1.09 0.78
N LEU A 47 -4.41 -1.23 -0.54
CA LEU A 47 -3.39 -2.08 -1.15
C LEU A 47 -1.99 -1.68 -0.71
N MET A 48 -1.68 -0.39 -0.74
CA MET A 48 -0.39 0.14 -0.30
C MET A 48 -0.13 -0.19 1.17
N LEU A 49 -1.12 0.01 2.04
CA LEU A 49 -1.02 -0.32 3.46
C LEU A 49 -0.69 -1.80 3.66
N TYR A 50 -1.40 -2.71 2.97
CA TYR A 50 -1.15 -4.14 3.08
C TYR A 50 0.25 -4.54 2.60
N VAL A 51 0.71 -3.98 1.48
CA VAL A 51 2.06 -4.27 0.97
C VAL A 51 3.14 -3.79 1.93
N VAL A 52 3.03 -2.54 2.41
CA VAL A 52 4.01 -1.97 3.36
C VAL A 52 3.99 -2.74 4.68
N MET A 53 2.82 -3.14 5.16
CA MET A 53 2.69 -3.95 6.38
C MET A 53 3.42 -5.29 6.24
N ILE A 54 3.23 -6.01 5.13
CA ILE A 54 3.92 -7.28 4.87
C ILE A 54 5.43 -7.07 4.82
N LEU A 55 5.90 -6.05 4.08
CA LEU A 55 7.33 -5.72 4.01
C LEU A 55 7.91 -5.36 5.38
N ALA A 56 7.15 -4.64 6.21
CA ALA A 56 7.55 -4.28 7.56
C ALA A 56 7.65 -5.51 8.47
N ILE A 57 6.68 -6.42 8.41
CA ILE A 57 6.70 -7.68 9.16
C ILE A 57 7.92 -8.50 8.76
N ILE A 58 8.16 -8.67 7.46
CA ILE A 58 9.33 -9.38 6.94
C ILE A 58 10.62 -8.73 7.46
N GLY A 59 10.73 -7.40 7.35
CA GLY A 59 11.89 -6.65 7.85
C GLY A 59 12.12 -6.82 9.35
N LEU A 60 11.05 -6.85 10.15
CA LEU A 60 11.12 -7.13 11.58
C LEU A 60 11.62 -8.55 11.85
N VAL A 61 11.04 -9.56 11.19
CA VAL A 61 11.46 -10.96 11.36
C VAL A 61 12.94 -11.13 11.01
N TYR A 62 13.41 -10.57 9.89
CA TYR A 62 14.82 -10.58 9.53
C TYR A 62 15.69 -9.88 10.58
N SER A 63 15.25 -8.74 11.12
CA SER A 63 15.95 -8.02 12.17
C SER A 63 16.08 -8.86 13.45
N GLU A 64 15.00 -9.51 13.88
CA GLU A 64 14.99 -10.36 15.08
C GLU A 64 15.85 -11.62 14.90
N ILE A 65 15.80 -12.29 13.73
CA ILE A 65 16.66 -13.43 13.42
C ILE A 65 18.14 -13.01 13.43
N ASN A 66 18.48 -11.89 12.81
CA ASN A 66 19.86 -11.43 12.72
C ASN A 66 20.42 -10.97 14.07
N LYS A 67 19.57 -10.47 14.97
CA LYS A 67 19.94 -10.23 16.38
C LYS A 67 20.11 -11.52 17.17
N ALA A 68 19.28 -12.53 16.94
CA ALA A 68 19.34 -13.80 17.68
C ALA A 68 20.55 -14.67 17.29
N ILE A 69 21.03 -14.54 16.06
CA ILE A 69 22.20 -15.28 15.54
C ILE A 69 23.52 -14.60 15.91
N LYS A 70 23.51 -13.29 16.24
CA LYS A 70 24.70 -12.49 16.51
C LYS A 70 24.93 -12.30 18.00
#